data_AF-A0A7I9ZPU6-F1
#
_entry.id   AF-A0A7I9ZPU6-F1
#
_cell.length_a   1.000
_cell.length_b   1.000
_cell.length_c   1.000
_cell.angle_alpha   90.00
_cell.angle_beta   90.00
_cell.angle_gamma   90.00
#
_symmetry.space_group_name_H-M   'P 1'
#
loop_
_entity.id
_entity.type
_entity.pdbx_description
1 polymer ?
#
loop_
_entity_poly.entity_id
_entity_poly.type
_entity_poly.pdbx_seq_one_letter_code
_entity_poly.pdbx_strand_id
1 'polypeptide(L)'
;MIQSFHAFEVLPESALRDMVDLMVRLIEGCGAIVIMIGAIVAITKFAIALARRDINQFSAVRLSLARFLVLGLEFQLAADVLRTAISPSFEEIGKLAAIAAIRTILNYFLNREIAQEQREIELARSRSGSPRPTTEPPPAR
;
A
#
# COMPACT_ATOMS: atom_id res chain seq x y z
N MET A 1 -54.61 -2.56 21.27
CA MET A 1 -53.88 -3.54 20.43
C MET A 1 -53.58 -2.98 19.03
N ILE A 2 -53.15 -1.71 18.88
CA ILE A 2 -52.68 -1.13 17.58
C ILE A 2 -51.70 0.04 17.85
N GLN A 3 -50.71 -0.13 18.73
CA GLN A 3 -49.67 0.89 18.93
C GLN A 3 -48.23 0.35 18.98
N SER A 4 -48.04 -0.97 18.92
CA SER A 4 -46.71 -1.61 18.99
C SER A 4 -46.03 -1.82 17.64
N PHE A 5 -46.68 -1.49 16.52
CA PHE A 5 -46.14 -1.72 15.17
C PHE A 5 -45.34 -0.54 14.58
N HIS A 6 -45.41 0.67 15.15
CA HIS A 6 -44.70 1.84 14.62
C HIS A 6 -43.28 2.06 15.17
N ALA A 7 -42.88 1.38 16.26
CA ALA A 7 -41.52 1.50 16.80
C ALA A 7 -40.48 0.69 15.99
N PHE A 8 -40.93 -0.28 15.19
CA PHE A 8 -40.04 -1.12 14.37
C PHE A 8 -39.63 -0.44 13.04
N GLU A 9 -40.32 0.62 12.61
CA GLU A 9 -40.03 1.36 11.37
C GLU A 9 -39.00 2.50 11.52
N VAL A 10 -38.69 2.94 12.75
CA VAL A 10 -37.78 4.09 13.00
C VAL A 10 -36.33 3.66 13.33
N LEU A 11 -36.12 2.36 13.56
CA LEU A 11 -34.81 1.72 13.82
C LEU A 11 -34.14 0.89 12.68
N PRO A 12 -34.63 0.75 11.43
CA PRO A 12 -33.96 -0.12 10.44
C PRO A 12 -32.68 0.45 9.79
N GLU A 13 -32.61 1.75 9.50
CA GLU A 13 -31.52 2.30 8.68
C GLU A 13 -30.30 2.78 9.48
N SER A 14 -30.52 3.44 10.63
CA SER A 14 -29.42 3.92 11.48
C SER A 14 -28.67 2.78 12.16
N ALA A 15 -29.38 1.79 12.68
CA ALA A 15 -28.78 0.61 13.28
C ALA A 15 -27.98 -0.22 12.25
N LEU A 16 -28.48 -0.29 11.00
CA LEU A 16 -27.76 -0.94 9.90
C LEU A 16 -26.47 -0.18 9.55
N ARG A 17 -26.53 1.15 9.46
CA ARG A 17 -25.34 2.00 9.22
C ARG A 17 -24.30 1.83 10.31
N ASP A 18 -24.69 1.92 11.58
CA ASP A 18 -23.78 1.78 12.71
C ASP A 18 -23.14 0.38 12.76
N MET A 19 -23.92 -0.66 12.47
CA MET A 19 -23.42 -2.04 12.43
C MET A 19 -22.41 -2.23 11.30
N VAL A 20 -22.67 -1.68 10.13
CA VAL A 20 -21.77 -1.80 9.00
C VAL A 20 -20.53 -0.92 9.16
N ASP A 21 -20.65 0.27 9.73
CA ASP A 21 -19.49 1.10 10.09
C ASP A 21 -18.57 0.38 11.08
N LEU A 22 -19.15 -0.33 12.04
CA LEU A 22 -18.37 -1.18 12.94
C LEU A 22 -17.68 -2.31 12.16
N MET A 23 -18.37 -2.99 11.25
CA MET A 23 -17.78 -4.04 10.40
C MET A 23 -16.62 -3.50 9.55
N VAL A 24 -16.79 -2.35 8.91
CA VAL A 24 -15.77 -1.67 8.12
C VAL A 24 -14.53 -1.40 8.96
N ARG A 25 -14.69 -0.83 10.16
CA ARG A 25 -13.55 -0.55 11.07
C ARG A 25 -12.83 -1.82 11.51
N LEU A 26 -13.58 -2.90 11.76
CA LEU A 26 -12.99 -4.19 12.12
C LEU A 26 -12.19 -4.77 10.95
N ILE A 27 -12.73 -4.74 9.74
CA ILE A 27 -12.06 -5.22 8.53
C ILE A 27 -10.79 -4.39 8.24
N GLU A 28 -10.87 -3.06 8.33
CA GLU A 28 -9.72 -2.16 8.21
C GLU A 28 -8.65 -2.48 9.26
N GLY A 29 -9.07 -2.70 10.51
CA GLY A 29 -8.20 -3.11 11.60
C GLY A 29 -7.49 -4.45 11.33
N CYS A 30 -8.22 -5.45 10.83
CA CYS A 30 -7.65 -6.73 10.41
C CYS A 30 -6.60 -6.55 9.31
N GLY A 31 -6.92 -5.78 8.26
CA GLY A 31 -5.98 -5.48 7.17
C GLY A 31 -4.72 -4.78 7.68
N ALA A 32 -4.88 -3.79 8.57
CA ALA A 32 -3.75 -3.10 9.19
C ALA A 32 -2.88 -4.06 10.03
N ILE A 33 -3.48 -4.93 10.83
CA ILE A 33 -2.75 -5.93 11.63
C ILE A 33 -1.94 -6.88 10.73
N VAL A 34 -2.53 -7.38 9.64
CA VAL A 34 -1.84 -8.24 8.68
C VAL A 34 -0.62 -7.55 8.07
N ILE A 35 -0.77 -6.29 7.64
CA ILE A 35 0.33 -5.47 7.11
C ILE A 35 1.43 -5.28 8.16
N MET A 36 1.04 -4.94 9.39
CA MET A 36 1.98 -4.74 10.51
C MET A 36 2.79 -6.01 10.81
N ILE A 37 2.14 -7.18 10.85
CA ILE A 37 2.82 -8.47 11.03
C ILE A 37 3.83 -8.70 9.90
N GLY A 38 3.41 -8.48 8.65
CA GLY A 38 4.28 -8.61 7.48
C GLY A 38 5.51 -7.71 7.54
N ALA A 39 5.32 -6.46 7.95
CA ALA A 39 6.39 -5.48 8.12
C ALA A 39 7.39 -5.91 9.20
N ILE A 40 6.90 -6.33 10.37
CA ILE A 40 7.76 -6.83 11.46
C ILE A 40 8.57 -8.03 10.99
N VAL A 41 7.93 -9.04 10.39
CA VAL A 41 8.60 -10.22 9.86
C VAL A 41 9.67 -9.85 8.83
N ALA A 42 9.36 -8.91 7.92
CA ALA A 42 10.30 -8.47 6.90
C ALA A 42 11.51 -7.76 7.50
N ILE A 43 11.30 -6.85 8.46
CA ILE A 43 12.37 -6.12 9.16
C ILE A 43 13.28 -7.10 9.92
N THR A 44 12.72 -8.05 10.67
CA THR A 44 13.51 -9.03 11.40
C THR A 44 14.38 -9.87 10.46
N LYS A 45 13.79 -10.39 9.38
CA LYS A 45 14.55 -11.20 8.40
C LYS A 45 15.61 -10.37 7.67
N PHE A 46 15.29 -9.12 7.34
CA PHE A 46 16.24 -8.20 6.72
C PHE A 46 17.45 -7.93 7.62
N ALA A 47 17.23 -7.64 8.91
CA ALA A 47 18.30 -7.42 9.88
C ALA A 47 19.22 -8.64 10.01
N ILE A 48 18.64 -9.85 10.05
CA ILE A 48 19.40 -11.11 10.09
C ILE A 48 20.21 -11.31 8.79
N ALA A 49 19.61 -11.09 7.62
CA ALA A 49 20.29 -11.24 6.33
C ALA A 49 21.46 -10.26 6.18
N LEU A 50 21.28 -9.02 6.65
CA LEU A 50 22.33 -8.01 6.66
C LEU A 50 23.49 -8.40 7.57
N ALA A 51 23.20 -8.90 8.77
CA ALA A 51 24.22 -9.40 9.70
C ALA A 51 25.02 -10.57 9.11
N ARG A 52 24.39 -11.41 8.27
CA ARG A 52 25.03 -12.56 7.60
C ARG A 52 25.65 -12.23 6.24
N ARG A 53 25.54 -10.98 5.76
CA ARG A 53 25.97 -10.53 4.41
C ARG A 53 25.46 -11.42 3.25
N ASP A 54 24.25 -11.97 3.40
CA ASP A 54 23.65 -12.87 2.41
C ASP A 54 22.64 -12.11 1.53
N ILE A 55 23.12 -11.67 0.37
CA ILE A 55 22.39 -10.80 -0.57
C ILE A 55 21.20 -11.55 -1.20
N ASN A 56 21.27 -12.89 -1.30
CA ASN A 56 20.21 -13.70 -1.92
C ASN A 56 18.91 -13.72 -1.09
N GLN A 57 18.99 -13.41 0.21
CA GLN A 57 17.82 -13.40 1.10
C GLN A 57 16.93 -12.16 0.91
N PHE A 58 17.43 -11.10 0.28
CA PHE A 58 16.70 -9.85 0.10
C PHE A 58 15.43 -10.05 -0.73
N SER A 59 15.53 -10.83 -1.81
CA SER A 59 14.39 -11.19 -2.66
C SER A 59 13.34 -11.99 -1.90
N ALA A 60 13.75 -12.91 -1.02
CA ALA A 60 12.84 -13.70 -0.21
C ALA A 60 12.11 -12.85 0.85
N VAL A 61 12.80 -11.89 1.47
CA VAL A 61 12.21 -10.92 2.40
C VAL A 61 11.18 -10.04 1.69
N ARG A 62 11.55 -9.47 0.53
CA ARG A 62 10.64 -8.65 -0.28
C ARG A 62 9.39 -9.42 -0.70
N LEU A 63 9.54 -10.66 -1.17
CA LEU A 63 8.41 -11.49 -1.57
C LEU A 63 7.52 -11.85 -0.38
N SER A 64 8.11 -12.09 0.80
CA SER A 64 7.34 -12.32 2.02
C SER A 64 6.51 -11.10 2.40
N LEU A 65 7.10 -9.90 2.40
CA LEU A 65 6.40 -8.66 2.68
C LEU A 65 5.25 -8.42 1.68
N ALA A 66 5.53 -8.63 0.38
CA ALA A 66 4.54 -8.46 -0.67
C ALA A 66 3.27 -9.31 -0.44
N ARG A 67 3.41 -10.56 0.02
CA ARG A 67 2.26 -11.43 0.35
C ARG A 67 1.39 -10.86 1.47
N PHE A 68 1.99 -10.33 2.53
CA PHE A 68 1.23 -9.70 3.63
C PHE A 68 0.56 -8.40 3.18
N LEU A 69 1.24 -7.60 2.35
CA LEU A 69 0.67 -6.38 1.80
C LEU A 69 -0.55 -6.68 0.93
N VAL A 70 -0.45 -7.65 0.01
CA VAL A 70 -1.57 -8.06 -0.85
C VAL A 70 -2.75 -8.52 -0.01
N LEU A 71 -2.53 -9.39 0.98
CA LEU A 71 -3.60 -9.87 1.86
C LEU A 71 -4.24 -8.70 2.65
N GLY A 72 -3.43 -7.79 3.18
CA GLY A 72 -3.94 -6.61 3.88
C GLY A 72 -4.77 -5.69 2.97
N LEU A 73 -4.38 -5.58 1.70
CA LEU A 73 -5.11 -4.80 0.69
C LEU A 73 -6.43 -5.47 0.31
N GLU A 74 -6.52 -6.80 0.29
CA GLU A 74 -7.80 -7.50 0.09
C GLU A 74 -8.81 -7.17 1.20
N PHE A 75 -8.36 -7.07 2.46
CA PHE A 75 -9.22 -6.59 3.55
C PHE A 75 -9.65 -5.14 3.34
N GLN A 76 -8.73 -4.25 2.98
CA GLN A 76 -9.08 -2.84 2.73
C GLN A 76 -10.08 -2.71 1.57
N LEU A 77 -9.89 -3.48 0.50
CA LEU A 77 -10.83 -3.53 -0.62
C LEU A 77 -12.20 -4.04 -0.17
N ALA A 78 -12.26 -5.06 0.69
CA ALA A 78 -13.53 -5.54 1.24
C ALA A 78 -14.25 -4.48 2.08
N ALA A 79 -13.51 -3.71 2.89
CA ALA A 79 -14.06 -2.57 3.62
C ALA A 79 -14.60 -1.47 2.67
N ASP A 80 -13.88 -1.17 1.60
CA ASP A 80 -14.30 -0.18 0.59
C ASP A 80 -15.57 -0.64 -0.18
N VAL A 81 -15.65 -1.93 -0.54
CA VAL A 81 -16.87 -2.52 -1.14
C VAL A 81 -18.04 -2.43 -0.17
N LEU A 82 -17.82 -2.74 1.11
CA LEU A 82 -18.87 -2.67 2.12
C LEU A 82 -19.37 -1.23 2.33
N ARG A 83 -18.47 -0.24 2.38
CA ARG A 83 -18.85 1.18 2.45
C ARG A 83 -19.70 1.62 1.26
N THR A 84 -19.35 1.18 0.04
CA THR A 84 -20.12 1.55 -1.17
C THR A 84 -21.47 0.85 -1.28
N ALA A 85 -21.67 -0.30 -0.61
CA ALA A 85 -22.93 -1.05 -0.64
C ALA A 85 -24.06 -0.43 0.21
N ILE A 86 -23.73 0.26 1.30
CA ILE A 86 -24.69 0.86 2.25
C ILE A 86 -24.77 2.38 2.18
N SER A 87 -23.82 3.04 1.52
CA SER A 87 -23.78 4.50 1.44
C SER A 87 -24.09 5.02 0.03
N PRO A 88 -25.34 5.36 -0.28
CA PRO A 88 -25.67 6.33 -1.32
C PRO A 88 -25.78 7.75 -0.73
N SER A 89 -25.01 8.08 0.33
CA SER A 89 -24.97 9.43 0.94
C SER A 89 -23.83 10.24 0.33
N PHE A 90 -24.13 11.39 -0.29
CA PHE A 90 -23.12 12.26 -0.91
C PHE A 90 -22.02 12.72 0.07
N GLU A 91 -22.31 12.81 1.38
CA GLU A 91 -21.33 13.20 2.39
C GLU A 91 -20.33 12.07 2.69
N GLU A 92 -20.83 10.84 2.83
CA GLU A 92 -20.01 9.64 3.06
C GLU A 92 -19.22 9.28 1.80
N ILE A 93 -19.83 9.40 0.61
CA ILE A 93 -19.14 9.30 -0.69
C ILE A 93 -18.05 10.36 -0.79
N GLY A 94 -18.31 11.61 -0.36
CA GLY A 94 -17.32 12.68 -0.33
C GLY A 94 -16.12 12.35 0.57
N LYS A 95 -16.35 11.82 1.78
CA LYS A 95 -15.28 11.37 2.68
C LYS A 95 -14.46 10.24 2.09
N LEU A 96 -15.12 9.25 1.49
CA LEU A 96 -14.45 8.11 0.84
C LEU A 96 -13.60 8.58 -0.36
N ALA A 97 -14.19 9.41 -1.22
CA ALA A 97 -13.52 9.97 -2.39
C ALA A 97 -12.31 10.83 -2.00
N ALA A 98 -12.41 11.60 -0.91
CA ALA A 98 -11.29 12.37 -0.38
C ALA A 98 -10.13 11.47 0.07
N ILE A 99 -10.41 10.40 0.83
CA ILE A 99 -9.40 9.43 1.27
C ILE A 99 -8.75 8.74 0.05
N ALA A 100 -9.56 8.29 -0.90
CA ALA A 100 -9.08 7.64 -2.12
C ALA A 100 -8.23 8.58 -2.98
N ALA A 101 -8.63 9.85 -3.12
CA ALA A 101 -7.88 10.87 -3.84
C ALA A 101 -6.53 11.15 -3.17
N ILE A 102 -6.50 11.34 -1.85
CA ILE A 102 -5.26 11.51 -1.08
C ILE A 102 -4.33 10.32 -1.28
N ARG A 103 -4.85 9.10 -1.15
CA ARG A 103 -4.09 7.86 -1.36
C ARG A 103 -3.49 7.81 -2.76
N THR A 104 -4.26 8.18 -3.78
CA THR A 104 -3.83 8.17 -5.18
C THR A 104 -2.73 9.20 -5.43
N ILE A 105 -2.95 10.43 -4.97
CA ILE A 105 -2.00 11.53 -5.14
C ILE A 105 -0.68 11.23 -4.43
N LEU A 106 -0.74 10.76 -3.18
CA LEU A 106 0.46 10.45 -2.40
C LEU A 106 1.26 9.29 -3.03
N ASN A 107 0.59 8.20 -3.40
CA ASN A 107 1.26 7.08 -4.06
C ASN A 107 1.83 7.48 -5.44
N TYR A 108 1.15 8.36 -6.17
CA TYR A 108 1.65 8.88 -7.44
C TYR A 108 2.94 9.69 -7.27
N PHE A 109 2.97 10.63 -6.32
CA PHE A 109 4.15 11.44 -6.05
C PHE A 109 5.33 10.58 -5.59
N LEU A 110 5.10 9.66 -4.65
CA LEU A 110 6.15 8.77 -4.15
C LEU A 110 6.74 7.90 -5.25
N ASN A 111 5.90 7.27 -6.10
CA ASN A 111 6.39 6.47 -7.23
C ASN A 111 7.16 7.31 -8.24
N ARG A 112 6.75 8.56 -8.46
CA ARG A 112 7.43 9.48 -9.37
C ARG A 112 8.82 9.85 -8.85
N GLU A 113 8.95 10.20 -7.59
CA GLU A 113 10.23 10.55 -6.95
C GLU A 113 11.20 9.36 -7.02
N ILE A 114 10.75 8.16 -6.64
CA ILE A 114 11.55 6.92 -6.73
C ILE A 114 12.03 6.68 -8.17
N ALA A 115 11.16 6.89 -9.17
CA ALA A 115 11.53 6.71 -10.57
C ALA A 115 12.52 7.78 -11.07
N GLN A 116 12.53 8.98 -10.48
CA GLN A 116 13.53 10.02 -10.81
C GLN A 116 14.90 9.65 -10.25
N GLU A 117 14.97 9.27 -8.97
CA GLU A 117 16.24 8.86 -8.33
C GLU A 117 16.88 7.66 -9.06
N GLN A 118 16.09 6.66 -9.46
CA GLN A 118 16.61 5.49 -10.19
C GLN A 118 17.26 5.88 -11.53
N ARG A 119 16.66 6.82 -12.26
CA ARG A 119 17.21 7.32 -13.53
C ARG A 119 18.52 8.08 -13.33
N GLU A 120 18.61 8.89 -12.28
CA GLU A 120 19.84 9.62 -11.97
C GLU A 120 21.00 8.67 -11.64
N ILE A 121 20.72 7.60 -10.89
CA ILE A 121 21.71 6.56 -10.55
C ILE A 121 22.18 5.82 -11.83
N GLU A 122 21.26 5.48 -12.74
CA GLU A 122 21.59 4.79 -14.00
C GLU A 122 22.44 5.66 -14.94
N LEU A 123 22.11 6.95 -15.05
CA LEU A 123 22.88 7.92 -15.82
C LEU A 123 24.28 8.14 -15.22
N ALA A 124 24.39 8.23 -13.89
CA ALA A 124 25.68 8.34 -13.20
C ALA A 124 26.57 7.10 -13.43
N ARG A 125 25.96 5.90 -13.44
CA ARG A 125 26.66 4.64 -13.74
C ARG A 125 27.12 4.54 -15.20
N SER A 126 26.31 5.02 -16.13
CA SER A 126 26.66 5.03 -17.57
C SER A 126 27.81 5.99 -17.89
N ARG A 127 27.86 7.15 -17.22
CA ARG A 127 28.97 8.13 -17.35
C ARG A 127 30.30 7.62 -16.79
N SER A 128 30.26 6.79 -15.75
CA SER A 128 31.46 6.21 -15.14
C SER A 128 31.96 4.94 -15.84
N GLY A 129 31.18 4.38 -16.78
CA GLY A 129 31.53 3.20 -17.58
C GLY A 129 32.06 3.46 -18.99
N SER A 130 32.20 4.72 -19.43
CA SER A 130 32.69 5.03 -20.79
C SER A 130 34.23 4.80 -20.86
N PRO A 131 34.73 3.89 -21.72
CA PRO A 131 36.16 3.69 -21.91
C PRO A 131 36.82 5.02 -22.32
N ARG A 132 37.90 5.41 -21.65
CA ARG A 132 38.72 6.55 -22.09
C ARG A 132 39.09 6.29 -23.56
N PRO A 133 38.89 7.25 -24.49
CA PRO A 133 39.55 7.15 -25.78
C PRO A 133 41.04 7.17 -25.48
N THR A 134 41.71 6.03 -25.66
CA THR A 134 43.16 5.94 -25.60
C THR A 134 43.70 6.78 -26.75
N THR A 135 43.95 8.05 -26.46
CA THR A 135 44.87 8.89 -27.23
C THR A 135 46.29 8.39 -26.96
N GLU A 136 46.56 7.14 -27.30
CA GLU A 136 47.91 6.65 -27.40
C GLU A 136 48.41 7.07 -28.79
N PRO A 137 49.47 7.90 -28.87
CA PRO A 137 50.03 8.24 -30.17
C PRO A 137 50.51 6.96 -30.85
N PRO A 138 50.33 6.82 -32.18
CA PRO A 138 50.82 5.65 -32.90
C PRO A 138 52.33 5.48 -32.64
N PRO A 139 52.81 4.25 -32.36
CA PRO A 139 54.23 4.03 -32.18
C PRO A 139 54.95 4.42 -33.47
N ALA A 140 55.89 5.36 -33.34
CA ALA A 140 56.75 5.79 -34.43
C ALA A 140 57.46 4.55 -35.01
N ARG A 141 57.08 4.20 -36.24
CA ARG A 141 57.79 3.26 -37.11
C ARG A 141 58.58 4.04 -38.15
#